data_AF-A0A9Q2CZQ9-F1
#
_entry.id   AF-A0A9Q2CZQ9-F1
#
_cell.length_a   1.000
_cell.length_b   1.000
_cell.length_c   1.000
_cell.angle_alpha   90.00
_cell.angle_beta   90.00
_cell.angle_gamma   90.00
#
_symmetry.space_group_name_H-M   'P 1'
#
loop_
_entity.id
_entity.type
_entity.pdbx_description
1 polymer ?
#
loop_
_entity_poly.entity_id
_entity_poly.type
_entity_poly.pdbx_seq_one_letter_code
_entity_poly.pdbx_strand_id
1 'polypeptide(L)' 'MKIELRKSLNTILIIIALAVIYRFSLPYLPGIFKPAVFVLFLLIGLISVMSIFKREYEEHPFDKHDDDINN' A
#
# COMPACT_ATOMS: atom_id res chain seq x y z
N MET A 1 5.60 3.70 -18.34
CA MET A 1 4.31 4.44 -18.38
C MET A 1 3.03 3.60 -18.27
N LYS A 2 2.65 2.71 -19.21
CA LYS A 2 1.38 1.92 -19.09
C LYS A 2 1.37 0.86 -17.98
N ILE A 3 2.54 0.41 -17.51
CA ILE A 3 2.68 -0.64 -16.49
C ILE A 3 2.58 -0.05 -15.08
N GLU A 4 3.25 1.08 -14.83
CA GLU A 4 3.18 1.82 -13.56
C GLU A 4 1.76 2.30 -13.24
N LEU A 5 1.03 2.78 -14.26
CA LEU A 5 -0.38 3.16 -14.11
C LEU A 5 -1.25 1.99 -13.65
N ARG A 6 -1.07 0.79 -14.22
CA ARG A 6 -1.84 -0.39 -13.80
C ARG A 6 -1.47 -0.84 -12.38
N LYS A 7 -0.21 -0.73 -12.00
CA LYS A 7 0.30 -1.08 -10.67
C LYS A 7 -0.23 -0.14 -9.59
N SER A 8 -0.23 1.17 -9.85
CA SER A 8 -0.86 2.18 -8.98
C SER A 8 -2.38 1.99 -8.88
N LEU A 9 -3.05 1.67 -10.00
CA LEU A 9 -4.49 1.48 -10.06
C LEU A 9 -4.92 0.23 -9.28
N ASN A 10 -4.12 -0.85 -9.34
CA ASN A 10 -4.34 -2.04 -8.52
C ASN A 10 -4.20 -1.75 -7.01
N THR A 11 -3.25 -0.89 -6.65
CA THR A 11 -3.06 -0.44 -5.26
C THR A 11 -4.26 0.35 -4.75
N ILE A 12 -4.75 1.29 -5.55
CA ILE A 12 -5.94 2.08 -5.23
C ILE A 12 -7.16 1.16 -5.08
N LEU A 13 -7.31 0.16 -5.93
CA LEU A 13 -8.38 -0.84 -5.83
C LEU A 13 -8.31 -1.63 -4.52
N ILE A 14 -7.12 -2.02 -4.07
CA ILE A 14 -6.93 -2.71 -2.78
C ILE A 14 -7.33 -1.81 -1.60
N ILE A 15 -6.94 -0.53 -1.63
CA ILE A 15 -7.30 0.45 -0.58
C ILE A 15 -8.83 0.63 -0.53
N ILE A 16 -9.48 0.76 -1.68
CA ILE A 16 -10.95 0.88 -1.76
C ILE A 16 -11.63 -0.38 -1.24
N ALA A 17 -11.16 -1.56 -1.63
CA ALA A 17 -11.70 -2.83 -1.14
C ALA A 17 -11.58 -2.95 0.39
N LEU A 18 -10.42 -2.59 0.95
CA LEU A 18 -10.19 -2.55 2.40
C LEU A 18 -11.17 -1.58 3.11
N ALA A 19 -11.35 -0.38 2.57
CA ALA A 19 -12.27 0.61 3.14
C ALA A 19 -13.74 0.13 3.12
N VAL A 20 -14.17 -0.53 2.03
CA VAL A 20 -15.51 -1.10 1.91
C VAL A 20 -15.72 -2.23 2.90
N ILE A 21 -14.76 -3.15 3.03
CA ILE A 21 -14.81 -4.26 4.00
C ILE A 21 -14.88 -3.70 5.42
N TYR A 22 -14.05 -2.70 5.75
CA TYR A 22 -14.08 -2.05 7.08
C TYR A 22 -15.44 -1.45 7.39
N ARG A 23 -16.03 -0.71 6.44
CA ARG A 23 -17.36 -0.09 6.60
C ARG A 23 -18.47 -1.13 6.76
N PHE A 24 -18.42 -2.23 6.00
CA PHE A 24 -19.39 -3.32 6.12
C PHE A 24 -19.23 -4.11 7.43
N SER A 25 -18.01 -4.22 7.95
CA SER A 25 -17.73 -4.97 9.18
C SER A 25 -18.07 -4.20 10.45
N LEU A 26 -18.10 -2.86 10.38
CA LEU A 26 -18.36 -1.94 11.48
C LEU A 26 -19.66 -2.19 12.28
N PRO A 27 -20.83 -2.49 11.66
CA PRO A 27 -22.05 -2.82 12.38
C PRO A 27 -22.03 -4.19 13.06
N TYR A 28 -21.19 -5.12 12.61
CA TYR A 28 -21.08 -6.47 13.18
C TYR A 28 -20.07 -6.56 14.34
N LEU A 29 -19.32 -5.49 14.60
CA LEU A 29 -18.28 -5.43 15.62
C LEU A 29 -18.79 -4.79 16.92
N PRO A 30 -18.60 -5.44 18.09
CA PRO A 30 -18.91 -4.84 19.38
C PRO A 30 -18.11 -3.53 19.57
N GLY A 31 -18.71 -2.53 20.19
CA GLY A 31 -18.14 -1.17 20.30
C GLY A 31 -16.69 -1.13 20.85
N ILE A 32 -16.35 -2.07 21.72
CA ILE A 32 -15.02 -2.21 22.34
C ILE A 32 -13.94 -2.63 21.32
N PHE A 33 -14.30 -3.39 20.29
CA PHE A 33 -13.37 -3.84 19.26
C PHE A 33 -13.20 -2.84 18.11
N LYS A 34 -14.06 -1.83 18.00
CA LYS A 34 -13.95 -0.79 16.95
C LYS A 34 -12.57 -0.11 16.90
N PRO A 35 -12.02 0.42 18.01
CA PRO A 35 -10.69 1.03 17.98
C PRO A 35 -9.59 0.01 17.68
N ALA A 36 -9.68 -1.21 18.23
CA ALA A 36 -8.69 -2.25 17.99
C ALA A 36 -8.66 -2.69 16.50
N VAL A 37 -9.82 -2.88 15.89
CA VAL A 37 -9.94 -3.25 14.47
C VAL A 37 -9.53 -2.09 13.57
N PHE A 38 -9.81 -0.85 13.93
CA PHE A 38 -9.35 0.32 13.18
C PHE A 38 -7.82 0.39 13.14
N VAL A 39 -7.16 0.24 14.30
CA VAL A 39 -5.69 0.21 14.39
C VAL A 39 -5.11 -0.95 13.58
N LEU A 40 -5.73 -2.13 13.66
CA LEU A 40 -5.32 -3.29 12.87
C LEU A 40 -5.44 -3.03 11.36
N PHE A 41 -6.54 -2.43 10.90
CA PHE A 41 -6.74 -2.06 9.50
C PHE A 41 -5.71 -1.02 9.03
N LEU A 42 -5.38 -0.06 9.89
CA LEU A 42 -4.34 0.94 9.62
C LEU A 42 -2.96 0.28 9.43
N LEU A 43 -2.60 -0.65 10.30
CA LEU A 43 -1.34 -1.39 10.19
C LEU A 43 -1.28 -2.23 8.92
N ILE A 44 -2.35 -2.97 8.59
CA ILE A 44 -2.43 -3.77 7.36
C ILE A 44 -2.34 -2.89 6.12
N GLY A 45 -3.04 -1.74 6.11
CA GLY A 45 -2.97 -0.77 5.03
C GLY A 45 -1.56 -0.22 4.83
N LEU A 46 -0.88 0.17 5.91
CA LEU A 46 0.49 0.67 5.87
C LEU A 46 1.48 -0.40 5.37
N ILE A 47 1.38 -1.64 5.86
CA ILE A 47 2.22 -2.75 5.41
C ILE A 47 1.99 -3.05 3.93
N SER A 48 0.73 -3.00 3.47
CA SER A 48 0.38 -3.21 2.06
C SER A 48 0.99 -2.15 1.16
N VAL A 49 0.88 -0.87 1.53
CA VAL A 49 1.51 0.24 0.80
C VAL A 49 3.02 0.11 0.80
N MET A 50 3.63 -0.17 1.96
CA MET A 50 5.08 -0.29 2.09
C MET A 50 5.65 -1.47 1.29
N SER A 51 4.92 -2.58 1.20
CA SER A 51 5.27 -3.74 0.36
C SER A 51 5.30 -3.38 -1.13
N ILE A 52 4.35 -2.55 -1.59
CA ILE A 52 4.31 -2.08 -2.97
C ILE A 52 5.48 -1.14 -3.27
N PHE A 53 5.73 -0.16 -2.39
CA PHE A 53 6.89 0.74 -2.53
C PHE A 53 8.22 -0.02 -2.51
N LYS A 54 8.38 -0.99 -1.60
CA LYS A 54 9.60 -1.83 -1.55
C LYS A 54 9.81 -2.61 -2.85
N ARG A 55 8.72 -3.11 -3.44
CA ARG A 55 8.75 -3.81 -4.72
C ARG A 55 9.11 -2.88 -5.89
N GLU A 56 8.71 -1.61 -5.82
CA GLU A 56 9.12 -0.57 -6.77
C GLU A 56 10.63 -0.28 -6.69
N TYR A 57 11.18 -0.20 -5.47
CA TYR A 57 12.62 -0.02 -5.23
C TYR A 57 13.47 -1.23 -5.65
N GLU A 58 12.95 -2.46 -5.51
CA GLU A 58 13.63 -3.67 -5.97
C GLU A 58 13.52 -3.87 -7.50
N GLU A 59 12.47 -3.36 -8.16
CA GLU A 59 12.32 -3.40 -9.63
C GLU A 59 13.10 -2.27 -10.36
N HIS A 60 13.40 -1.14 -9.70
CA HIS A 60 14.27 -0.08 -10.21
C HIS A 60 15.50 0.16 -9.30
N PRO A 61 16.50 -0.74 -9.29
CA PRO A 61 17.73 -0.54 -8.51
C PRO A 61 18.71 0.50 -9.12
N PHE A 62 18.41 1.07 -10.29
CA PHE A 62 19.34 1.86 -11.10
C PHE A 62 18.77 3.21 -11.57
N ASP A 63 18.41 4.09 -10.64
CA ASP A 63 18.52 5.55 -10.84
C ASP A 63 19.70 6.08 -9.98
N LYS A 64 20.78 5.30 -9.90
CA LYS A 64 22.09 5.86 -9.55
C LYS A 64 22.62 6.54 -10.79
N HIS A 65 22.63 7.87 -10.75
CA HIS A 65 23.48 8.71 -11.58
C HIS A 65 24.91 8.17 -11.53
N ASP A 66 25.35 7.48 -12.58
CA ASP A 66 26.76 7.20 -12.83
C ASP A 66 27.38 8.40 -13.57
N ASP A 67 27.43 9.57 -12.92
CA ASP A 67 28.15 10.76 -13.40
C ASP A 67 29.52 10.94 -12.71
N ASP A 68 30.03 9.86 -12.09
CA ASP A 68 31.24 9.92 -11.26
C ASP A 68 32.41 9.08 -11.80
N ILE A 69 32.53 8.85 -13.11
CA ILE A 69 33.77 8.27 -13.68
C ILE A 69 34.20 9.04 -14.93
N ASN A 70 34.75 10.22 -14.67
CA ASN A 70 35.67 10.91 -15.55
C ASN A 70 37.08 10.36 -15.26
N ASN A 71 37.64 9.50 -16.13
CA ASN A 71 39.09 9.37 -16.36
C ASN A 71 39.40 8.63 -17.67
#